data_AF-A0A401YMD7-F1
#
_entry.id   AF-A0A401YMD7-F1
#
_cell.length_a   1.000
_cell.length_b   1.000
_cell.length_c   1.000
_cell.angle_alpha   90.00
_cell.angle_beta   90.00
_cell.angle_gamma   90.00
#
_symmetry.space_group_name_H-M   'P 1'
#
loop_
_entity.id
_entity.type
_entity.pdbx_description
1 polymer ?
#
loop_
_entity_poly.entity_id
_entity_poly.type
_entity_poly.pdbx_seq_one_letter_code
_entity_poly.pdbx_strand_id
1 'polypeptide(L)' 'MSTPLILGRRAELPTEQHRSRLPEHHYDPIACVNVVADGRLLIDAAAPRLIAEYTRTQEPSGLKHDD' A
#
# COMPACT_ATOMS: atom_id res chain seq x y z
N MET A 1 -7.56 -9.84 20.50
CA MET A 1 -7.17 -10.10 19.10
C MET A 1 -6.24 -11.30 19.08
N SER A 2 -6.51 -12.31 18.25
CA SER A 2 -5.71 -13.56 18.20
C SER A 2 -4.46 -13.38 17.34
N THR A 3 -3.29 -13.77 17.85
CA THR A 3 -2.03 -13.80 17.09
C THR A 3 -2.15 -14.74 15.88
N PRO A 4 -1.77 -14.30 14.67
CA PRO A 4 -1.78 -15.17 13.50
C PRO A 4 -0.74 -16.29 13.63
N LEU A 5 -1.06 -17.45 13.08
CA LEU A 5 -0.15 -18.60 12.98
C LEU A 5 0.62 -18.52 11.65
N ILE A 6 1.95 -18.61 11.74
CA ILE A 6 2.82 -18.91 10.60
C ILE A 6 3.08 -20.42 10.67
N LEU A 7 3.20 -21.10 9.52
CA LEU A 7 3.40 -22.56 9.49
C LEU A 7 4.52 -22.98 10.48
N GLY A 8 4.13 -23.69 11.54
CA GLY A 8 5.05 -24.20 12.57
C GLY A 8 5.29 -23.32 13.80
N ARG A 9 4.83 -22.06 13.86
CA ARG A 9 4.94 -21.20 15.07
C ARG A 9 3.92 -20.06 15.11
N ARG A 10 3.65 -19.54 16.31
CA ARG A 10 2.92 -18.26 16.42
C ARG A 10 3.78 -17.14 15.83
N ALA A 11 3.17 -16.26 15.04
CA ALA A 11 3.84 -15.04 14.63
C ALA A 11 4.12 -14.19 15.88
N GLU A 12 5.24 -13.48 15.87
CA GLU A 12 5.42 -12.38 16.81
C GLU A 12 4.25 -11.41 16.65
N LEU A 13 3.76 -10.88 17.78
CA LEU A 13 2.79 -9.81 17.73
C LEU A 13 3.40 -8.68 16.90
N PRO A 14 2.70 -8.17 15.87
CA PRO A 14 3.17 -7.00 15.17
C PRO A 14 3.47 -5.93 16.22
N THR A 15 4.71 -5.49 16.31
CA THR A 15 5.03 -4.28 17.06
C THR A 15 4.17 -3.18 16.48
N GLU A 16 3.51 -2.37 17.33
CA GLU A 16 2.76 -1.18 16.90
C GLU A 16 3.68 -0.09 16.32
N GLN A 17 4.79 -0.47 15.68
CA GLN A 17 5.68 0.41 14.99
C GLN A 17 4.93 1.00 13.79
N HIS A 18 4.45 2.22 14.01
CA HIS A 18 3.88 3.13 13.02
C HIS A 18 2.64 2.58 12.29
N ARG A 19 1.51 2.48 13.00
CA ARG A 19 0.26 2.88 12.33
C ARG A 19 0.29 4.40 12.15
N SER A 20 0.99 4.88 11.13
CA SER A 20 0.80 6.25 10.66
C SER A 20 -0.70 6.40 10.38
N ARG A 21 -1.37 7.30 11.11
CA ARG A 21 -2.78 7.54 10.92
C ARG A 21 -2.97 7.98 9.47
N LEU A 22 -3.72 7.18 8.72
CA LEU A 22 -3.99 7.50 7.33
C LEU A 22 -4.70 8.87 7.26
N PRO A 23 -4.41 9.68 6.24
CA PRO A 23 -5.21 10.87 5.97
C PRO A 23 -6.67 10.49 5.73
N GLU A 24 -7.57 11.46 5.91
CA GLU A 24 -8.97 11.29 5.56
C GLU A 24 -9.09 10.91 4.07
N HIS A 25 -9.82 9.84 3.79
CA HIS A 25 -9.94 9.26 2.46
C HIS A 25 -11.33 8.65 2.26
N HIS A 26 -11.72 8.52 0.99
CA HIS A 26 -12.93 7.83 0.57
C HIS A 26 -12.64 6.95 -0.65
N TYR A 27 -13.51 6.00 -0.89
CA TYR A 27 -13.46 5.17 -2.09
C TYR A 27 -14.14 5.89 -3.26
N ASP A 28 -13.42 6.09 -4.35
CA ASP A 28 -13.97 6.57 -5.62
C ASP A 28 -14.46 5.36 -6.45
N PRO A 29 -15.77 5.21 -6.69
CA PRO A 29 -16.32 4.07 -7.42
C PRO A 29 -16.11 4.16 -8.93
N ILE A 30 -15.81 5.33 -9.49
CA ILE A 30 -15.57 5.51 -10.93
C ILE A 30 -14.14 5.08 -11.25
N ALA A 31 -13.19 5.52 -10.43
CA ALA A 31 -11.78 5.16 -10.58
C ALA A 31 -11.42 3.83 -9.89
N CYS A 32 -12.32 3.28 -9.07
CA CYS A 32 -12.14 2.04 -8.29
C CYS A 32 -10.91 2.09 -7.35
N VAL A 33 -10.66 3.23 -6.71
CA VAL A 33 -9.48 3.47 -5.86
C VAL A 33 -9.84 4.30 -4.63
N ASN A 34 -9.02 4.20 -3.58
CA ASN A 34 -9.12 5.11 -2.43
C ASN A 34 -8.36 6.41 -2.71
N VAL A 35 -9.01 7.54 -2.50
CA VAL A 35 -8.46 8.88 -2.73
C VAL A 35 -8.57 9.74 -1.47
N VAL A 36 -7.63 10.65 -1.30
CA VAL A 36 -7.68 11.69 -0.27
C VAL A 36 -8.43 12.92 -0.77
N ALA A 37 -8.75 13.87 0.12
CA ALA A 37 -9.58 15.04 -0.20
C ALA A 37 -9.05 15.92 -1.36
N ASP A 38 -7.74 15.89 -1.63
CA ASP A 38 -7.13 16.62 -2.76
C ASP A 38 -7.18 15.85 -4.09
N GLY A 39 -7.79 14.67 -4.12
CA GLY A 39 -7.95 13.81 -5.29
C GLY A 39 -6.76 12.89 -5.59
N ARG A 40 -5.68 12.94 -4.81
CA ARG A 40 -4.57 11.99 -4.96
C ARG A 40 -4.94 10.60 -4.47
N LEU A 41 -4.28 9.57 -5.01
CA LEU A 41 -4.40 8.21 -4.50
C LEU A 41 -3.93 8.15 -3.05
N LEU A 42 -4.67 7.42 -2.21
CA LEU A 42 -4.32 7.24 -0.80
C LEU A 42 -2.91 6.66 -0.62
N ILE A 43 -2.50 5.76 -1.52
CA ILE A 43 -1.17 5.15 -1.47
C ILE A 43 -0.06 6.21 -1.63
N ASP A 44 -0.23 7.15 -2.56
CA ASP A 44 0.71 8.26 -2.79
C ASP A 44 0.78 9.20 -1.59
N ALA A 45 -0.37 9.45 -0.96
CA ALA A 45 -0.46 10.31 0.21
C ALA A 45 0.11 9.66 1.48
N ALA A 46 -0.10 8.36 1.67
CA ALA A 46 0.27 7.65 2.89
C ALA A 46 1.74 7.18 2.90
N ALA A 47 2.30 6.83 1.74
CA ALA A 47 3.63 6.23 1.66
C ALA A 47 4.42 6.67 0.40
N PRO A 48 4.62 7.97 0.16
CA PRO A 48 5.23 8.46 -1.08
C PRO A 48 6.65 7.89 -1.31
N ARG A 49 7.42 7.68 -0.24
CA ARG A 49 8.77 7.08 -0.32
C ARG A 49 8.73 5.59 -0.64
N LEU A 50 7.76 4.86 -0.09
CA LEU A 50 7.61 3.43 -0.34
C LEU A 50 7.26 3.16 -1.81
N ILE A 51 6.36 3.98 -2.37
CA ILE A 51 6.04 3.90 -3.80
C ILE A 51 7.27 4.23 -4.62
N ALA A 52 7.94 5.36 -4.32
CA ALA A 52 9.14 5.76 -5.05
C ALA A 52 10.24 4.69 -5.00
N GLU A 53 10.38 3.96 -3.88
CA GLU A 53 11.28 2.81 -3.75
C GLU A 53 10.81 1.60 -4.57
N TYR A 54 9.53 1.24 -4.47
CA TYR A 54 8.92 0.13 -5.20
C TYR A 54 9.03 0.32 -6.73
N THR A 55 8.78 1.54 -7.21
CA THR A 55 8.82 1.86 -8.64
C THR A 55 10.22 2.26 -9.10
N ARG A 56 11.21 2.40 -8.21
CA ARG A 56 12.56 2.88 -8.56
C ARG A 56 13.29 2.00 -9.56
N THR A 57 13.07 0.69 -9.46
CA THR A 57 13.69 -0.32 -10.32
C THR A 57 12.77 -0.74 -11.47
N GLN A 58 11.55 -0.22 -11.49
CA GLN A 58 10.67 -0.37 -12.65
C GLN A 58 11.12 0.65 -13.68
N GLU A 59 12.07 0.26 -14.51
CA GLU A 59 12.18 0.88 -15.83
C GLU A 59 10.79 0.85 -16.46
N PRO A 60 10.32 1.94 -17.10
CA PRO A 60 9.12 1.90 -17.92
C PRO A 60 9.43 1.07 -19.16
N SER A 61 9.66 -0.24 -18.99
CA SER A 61 9.72 -1.18 -20.08
C SER A 61 8.28 -1.28 -20.58
N GLY A 62 7.91 -0.42 -21.53
CA GLY A 62 6.62 -0.42 -22.23
C GLY A 62 6.39 -1.69 -23.07
N LEU A 63 6.85 -2.85 -22.58
CA LEU A 63 6.75 -4.16 -23.21
C LEU A 63 6.14 -5.11 -22.19
N LYS A 64 4.82 -5.05 -22.07
CA LYS A 64 4.07 -6.25 -21.72
C LYS A 64 4.06 -7.11 -22.98
N HIS A 65 4.94 -8.10 -23.04
CA HIS A 65 4.76 -9.22 -23.98
C HIS A 65 3.90 -10.27 -23.28
N ASP A 66 2.63 -10.32 -23.65
CA ASP A 66 1.80 -11.49 -23.40
C ASP A 66 2.17 -12.53 -24.48
N ASP A 67 3.01 -13.50 -24.11
CA ASP A 67 3.13 -14.79 -24.82
C ASP A 67 2.19 -15.82 -24.17
#